data_AF-A0A376VS40-F1
#
_entry.id   AF-A0A376VS40-F1
#
_cell.length_a   1.000
_cell.length_b   1.000
_cell.length_c   1.000
_cell.angle_alpha   90.00
_cell.angle_beta   90.00
_cell.angle_gamma   90.00
#
_symmetry.space_group_name_H-M   'P 1'
#
loop_
_entity.id
_entity.type
_entity.pdbx_description
1 polymer ?
#
loop_
_entity_poly.entity_id
_entity_poly.type
_entity_poly.pdbx_seq_one_letter_code
_entity_poly.pdbx_strand_id
1 'polypeptide(L)' 'MIINNVKLVLENEVVHGSLEVQDGEIRAFAESQSRQPESDGRRRWLATARTD' A
#
# COMPACT_ATOMS: atom_id res chain seq x y z
N MET A 1 8.56 -1.92 11.03
CA MET A 1 7.52 -2.97 11.10
C MET A 1 6.47 -2.67 10.05
N ILE A 2 6.00 -3.69 9.31
CA ILE A 2 4.92 -3.52 8.32
C ILE A 2 3.68 -4.26 8.82
N ILE A 3 2.53 -3.60 8.80
CA ILE A 3 1.22 -4.14 9.20
C ILE A 3 0.31 -4.16 7.97
N ASN A 4 -0.11 -5.34 7.54
CA ASN A 4 -0.97 -5.49 6.36
C ASN A 4 -2.45 -5.58 6.73
N ASN A 5 -3.32 -5.32 5.75
CA ASN A 5 -4.77 -5.45 5.86
C ASN A 5 -5.38 -4.61 7.01
N VAL A 6 -4.82 -3.42 7.21
CA VAL A 6 -5.33 -2.45 8.19
C VAL A 6 -6.48 -1.66 7.59
N LYS A 7 -7.42 -1.24 8.45
CA LYS A 7 -8.43 -0.23 8.13
C LYS A 7 -8.08 1.04 8.88
N LEU A 8 -7.73 2.09 8.15
CA LEU A 8 -7.46 3.41 8.70
C LEU A 8 -8.74 4.23 8.67
N VAL A 9 -9.29 4.53 9.85
CA VAL A 9 -10.48 5.37 9.99
C VAL A 9 -10.03 6.82 10.10
N LEU A 10 -10.26 7.60 9.05
CA LEU A 10 -10.06 9.04 9.00
C LEU A 10 -11.39 9.74 9.36
N GLU A 11 -11.35 11.06 9.50
CA GLU A 11 -12.51 11.85 9.90
C GLU A 11 -13.73 11.62 8.99
N ASN A 12 -13.51 11.47 7.69
CA ASN A 12 -14.57 11.43 6.68
C ASN A 12 -14.61 10.13 5.86
N GLU A 13 -13.66 9.20 6.07
CA GLU A 13 -13.56 7.97 5.28
C GLU A 13 -12.79 6.84 5.99
N VAL A 14 -12.91 5.63 5.45
CA VAL A 14 -12.15 4.47 5.91
C VAL A 14 -11.33 3.90 4.75
N VAL A 15 -10.01 3.89 4.90
CA VAL A 15 -9.07 3.44 3.87
C VAL A 15 -8.48 2.09 4.23
N HIS A 16 -8.33 1.20 3.25
CA HIS A 16 -7.80 -0.15 3.43
C HIS A 16 -6.39 -0.25 2.85
N GLY A 17 -5.45 -0.82 3.62
CA GLY A 17 -4.08 -0.92 3.13
C GLY A 17 -3.09 -1.56 4.07
N SER A 18 -1.84 -1.13 3.92
CA SER A 18 -0.71 -1.55 4.74
C SER A 18 -0.01 -0.34 5.35
N LEU A 19 0.46 -0.49 6.58
CA LEU A 19 1.08 0.57 7.38
C LEU A 19 2.52 0.22 7.71
N GLU A 20 3.45 1.14 7.44
CA GLU A 20 4.82 1.06 7.91
C GLU A 20 5.00 1.89 9.18
N VAL A 21 5.49 1.23 10.23
CA VAL A 21 5.77 1.83 11.53
C VAL A 21 7.25 1.68 11.85
N GLN A 22 7.91 2.77 12.21
CA GLN A 22 9.31 2.79 12.65
C GLN A 22 9.44 3.68 13.87
N ASP A 23 10.15 3.21 14.89
CA ASP A 23 10.37 3.94 16.16
C ASP A 23 9.07 4.39 16.86
N GLY A 24 7.99 3.63 16.65
CA GLY A 24 6.65 3.94 17.19
C GLY A 24 5.85 4.95 16.36
N GLU A 25 6.41 5.44 15.25
CA GLU A 25 5.76 6.40 14.35
C GLU A 25 5.37 5.77 13.02
N ILE A 26 4.28 6.27 12.43
CA ILE A 26 3.87 5.91 11.07
C ILE A 26 4.82 6.60 10.09
N ARG A 27 5.56 5.81 9.31
CA ARG A 27 6.47 6.33 8.27
C ARG A 27 5.84 6.32 6.88
N ALA A 28 4.98 5.34 6.60
CA ALA A 28 4.29 5.26 5.32
C ALA A 28 2.96 4.52 5.44
N PHE A 29 2.05 4.85 4.54
CA PHE A 29 0.81 4.10 4.30
C PHE A 29 0.70 3.79 2.82
N ALA A 30 0.47 2.53 2.49
CA ALA A 30 0.23 2.06 1.14
C ALA A 30 -1.21 1.56 1.05
N GLU A 31 -2.04 2.27 0.29
CA GLU A 31 -3.40 1.84 0.02
C GLU A 31 -3.37 0.54 -0.81
N SER A 32 -4.09 -0.48 -0.36
CA SER A 32 -4.25 -1.70 -1.13
C SER A 32 -5.57 -1.60 -1.86
N GLN A 33 -5.53 -1.33 -3.17
CA GLN A 33 -6.69 -1.53 -4.04
C GLN A 33 -7.08 -3.00 -3.96
N SER A 34 -8.02 -3.30 -3.07
CA SER A 34 -8.67 -4.60 -2.99
C SER A 34 -9.43 -4.77 -4.30
N ARG A 35 -8.81 -5.45 -5.27
CA ARG A 35 -9.46 -5.79 -6.54
C ARG A 35 -10.69 -6.64 -6.22
N GLN A 36 -11.86 -6.01 -6.20
CA GLN A 36 -13.04 -6.68 -6.72
C GLN A 36 -12.72 -7.07 -8.18
N PRO A 37 -13.10 -8.28 -8.62
CA PRO A 37 -12.54 -8.92 -9.78
C PRO A 37 -13.19 -8.37 -11.06
N GLU A 38 -12.82 -7.15 -11.45
CA GLU A 38 -12.97 -6.71 -12.82
C GLU A 38 -11.57 -6.64 -13.41
N SER A 39 -11.30 -7.68 -14.20
CA SER A 39 -10.11 -7.83 -15.00
C SER A 39 -9.89 -6.60 -15.88
N ASP A 40 -8.82 -5.84 -15.64
CA ASP A 40 -8.13 -5.23 -16.78
C ASP A 40 -6.61 -5.12 -16.58
N GLY A 41 -5.90 -5.68 -17.56
CA GLY A 41 -4.87 -4.94 -18.26
C GLY A 41 -3.53 -4.73 -17.57
N ARG A 42 -2.65 -5.74 -17.70
CA ARG A 42 -1.18 -5.58 -17.79
C ARG A 42 -0.42 -5.21 -16.51
N ARG A 43 0.00 -6.28 -15.83
CA ARG A 43 1.26 -6.31 -15.06
C ARG A 43 2.44 -5.88 -15.95
N ARG A 44 3.16 -4.82 -15.57
CA ARG A 44 4.60 -4.69 -15.88
C ARG A 44 5.31 -3.93 -14.77
N TRP A 45 5.86 -4.69 -13.82
CA TRP A 45 6.86 -4.21 -12.88
C TRP A 45 8.21 -4.25 -13.58
N LEU A 46 8.80 -3.13 -13.98
CA LEU A 46 10.24 -3.04 -14.28
C LEU A 46 10.72 -1.58 -14.17
N ALA A 47 11.47 -1.27 -13.12
CA ALA A 47 12.55 -0.30 -13.21
C ALA A 47 13.82 -1.02 -12.73
N THR A 48 14.70 -1.35 -13.66
CA THR A 48 16.06 -1.81 -13.37
C THR A 48 16.89 -0.58 -13.02
N ALA A 49 17.52 -0.57 -11.84
CA ALA A 49 18.60 0.36 -11.57
C ALA A 49 19.89 -0.29 -12.09
N ARG A 50 20.42 0.20 -13.21
CA ARG A 50 21.86 0.04 -13.49
C ARG A 50 22.59 0.90 -12.47
N THR A 51 23.37 0.26 -11.61
CA THR A 51 24.50 0.90 -10.93
C THR A 51 25.67 0.98 -11.92
N ASP A 52 26.33 2.14 -11.93
CA ASP A 52 27.64 2.41 -12.55
C ASP A 52 28.69 1.38 -12.10
#